data_AF-A0A520BY71-F1
#
_entry.id   AF-A0A520BY71-F1
#
_cell.length_a   1.000
_cell.length_b   1.000
_cell.length_c   1.000
_cell.angle_alpha   90.00
_cell.angle_beta   90.00
_cell.angle_gamma   90.00
#
_symmetry.space_group_name_H-M   'P 1'
#
loop_
_entity.id
_entity.type
_entity.pdbx_description
1 polymer ?
#
loop_
_entity_poly.entity_id
_entity_poly.type
_entity_poly.pdbx_seq_one_letter_code
_entity_poly.pdbx_strand_id
1 'polypeptide(L)'
;MKDAVFVDTSVLLFSEDGARPAEREQVLAWLRELWASRTGRVSVQVLNDFYLLATQRVNPPMPQGDARAEVRRYQHWRPWGVDQATVDAAWSLE
;
A
#
# COMPACT_ATOMS: atom_id res chain seq x y z
N MET A 1 15.78 1.46 17.07
CA MET A 1 15.07 0.86 15.92
C MET A 1 14.23 1.97 15.30
N LYS A 2 14.14 2.07 13.97
CA LYS A 2 13.13 2.95 13.36
C LYS A 2 11.76 2.32 13.57
N ASP A 3 10.77 3.13 13.92
CA ASP A 3 9.41 2.67 14.15
C ASP A 3 8.81 2.08 12.87
N ALA A 4 7.90 1.11 13.02
CA ALA A 4 7.18 0.55 11.89
C ALA A 4 6.21 1.60 11.33
N VAL A 5 6.17 1.71 9.99
CA VAL A 5 5.31 2.66 9.30
C VAL A 5 4.27 1.89 8.50
N PHE A 6 3.00 2.11 8.82
CA PHE A 6 1.89 1.57 8.05
C PHE A 6 1.66 2.39 6.78
N VAL A 7 1.56 1.72 5.64
CA VAL A 7 1.34 2.32 4.32
C VAL A 7 -0.08 2.01 3.88
N ASP A 8 -0.82 3.07 3.60
CA ASP A 8 -2.21 2.99 3.15
C ASP A 8 -2.32 2.77 1.62
N THR A 9 -3.49 2.32 1.17
CA THR A 9 -3.83 2.13 -0.25
C THR A 9 -3.59 3.39 -1.08
N SER A 10 -3.91 4.57 -0.54
CA SER A 10 -3.70 5.84 -1.24
C SER A 10 -2.24 6.02 -1.66
N VAL A 11 -1.29 5.78 -0.75
CA VAL A 11 0.15 5.89 -1.03
C VAL A 11 0.57 4.94 -2.15
N LEU A 12 0.06 3.71 -2.15
CA LEU A 12 0.34 2.75 -3.22
C LEU A 12 -0.25 3.18 -4.57
N LEU A 13 -1.44 3.79 -4.59
CA LEU A 13 -2.00 4.34 -5.83
C LEU A 13 -1.20 5.54 -6.34
N PHE A 14 -0.76 6.41 -5.43
CA PHE A 14 0.06 7.57 -5.76
C PHE A 14 1.44 7.19 -6.30
N SER A 15 2.01 6.05 -5.90
CA SER A 15 3.28 5.58 -6.46
C SER A 15 3.19 5.25 -7.95
N GLU A 16 1.98 5.01 -8.45
CA GLU A 16 1.69 4.64 -9.84
C GLU A 16 1.07 5.80 -10.65
N ASP A 17 0.86 6.96 -10.04
CA ASP A 17 0.15 8.08 -10.67
C ASP A 17 1.05 8.84 -11.68
N GLY A 18 0.88 8.53 -12.96
CA GLY A 18 1.54 9.20 -14.07
C GLY A 18 1.17 10.68 -14.25
N ALA A 19 -0.01 11.10 -13.77
CA ALA A 19 -0.50 12.46 -13.96
C ALA A 19 0.09 13.46 -12.96
N ARG A 20 0.64 12.99 -11.83
CA ARG A 20 1.20 13.82 -10.76
C ARG A 20 2.65 13.44 -10.43
N PRO A 21 3.61 13.69 -11.35
CA PRO A 21 4.97 13.17 -11.25
C PRO A 21 5.76 13.69 -10.03
N ALA A 22 5.54 14.93 -9.59
CA ALA A 22 6.24 15.48 -8.43
C ALA A 22 5.78 14.82 -7.11
N GLU A 23 4.48 14.66 -6.93
CA GLU A 23 3.90 13.94 -5.79
C GLU A 23 4.31 12.46 -5.80
N ARG A 24 4.29 11.84 -6.98
CA ARG A 24 4.75 10.46 -7.17
C ARG A 24 6.21 10.29 -6.75
N GLU A 25 7.12 11.17 -7.17
CA GLU A 25 8.53 11.07 -6.76
C GLU A 25 8.71 11.19 -5.25
N GLN A 26 7.95 12.06 -4.58
CA GLN A 26 7.99 12.16 -3.12
C GLN A 26 7.50 10.88 -2.43
N VAL A 27 6.43 10.28 -2.94
CA VAL A 27 5.92 8.98 -2.46
C VAL A 27 6.94 7.87 -2.69
N LEU A 28 7.52 7.80 -3.89
CA LEU A 28 8.55 6.80 -4.22
C LEU A 28 9.79 6.96 -3.35
N ALA A 29 10.20 8.18 -3.01
CA ALA A 29 11.31 8.42 -2.09
C ALA A 29 11.02 7.84 -0.69
N TRP A 30 9.82 8.03 -0.16
CA TRP A 30 9.39 7.43 1.10
C TRP A 30 9.35 5.90 1.02
N LEU A 31 8.74 5.33 -0.04
CA LEU A 31 8.67 3.88 -0.23
C LEU A 31 10.07 3.25 -0.31
N ARG A 32 11.01 3.89 -1.03
CA ARG A 32 12.42 3.45 -1.11
C ARG A 32 13.07 3.39 0.27
N GLU A 33 12.85 4.40 1.11
CA GLU A 33 13.35 4.42 2.49
C GLU A 33 12.72 3.32 3.36
N LEU A 34 11.42 3.06 3.23
CA LEU A 34 10.73 2.00 3.96
C LEU A 34 11.23 0.60 3.56
N TRP A 35 11.53 0.39 2.28
CA TRP A 35 12.17 -0.82 1.80
C TRP A 35 13.59 -0.98 2.34
N ALA A 36 14.41 0.07 2.25
CA ALA A 36 15.79 0.05 2.72
C ALA A 36 15.90 -0.22 4.23
N SER A 37 15.03 0.41 5.02
CA SER A 37 14.98 0.27 6.47
C SER A 37 14.18 -0.95 6.96
N ARG A 38 13.44 -1.64 6.08
CA ARG A 38 12.54 -2.77 6.41
C ARG A 38 11.45 -2.42 7.43
N THR A 39 11.02 -1.17 7.45
CA THR A 39 10.02 -0.66 8.40
C THR A 39 8.61 -0.54 7.82
N GLY A 40 8.46 -0.67 6.50
CA GLY A 40 7.15 -0.64 5.85
C GLY A 40 6.25 -1.80 6.27
N ARG A 41 4.97 -1.49 6.52
CA ARG A 41 3.90 -2.44 6.84
C ARG A 41 2.65 -2.10 6.03
N VAL A 42 1.88 -3.12 5.67
CA VAL A 42 0.57 -3.01 4.99
C VAL A 42 -0.36 -4.05 5.58
N SER A 43 -1.66 -3.96 5.29
CA SER A 43 -2.62 -5.05 5.56
C SER A 43 -3.03 -5.76 4.26
N VAL A 44 -3.63 -6.94 4.40
CA VAL A 44 -4.24 -7.63 3.25
C VAL A 44 -5.35 -6.78 2.62
N GLN A 45 -6.12 -6.04 3.44
CA GLN A 45 -7.15 -5.13 2.96
C GLN A 45 -6.57 -4.04 2.06
N VAL A 46 -5.44 -3.43 2.45
CA VAL A 46 -4.75 -2.42 1.62
C VAL A 46 -4.38 -2.96 0.24
N LEU A 47 -3.88 -4.21 0.16
CA LEU A 47 -3.52 -4.82 -1.12
C LEU A 47 -4.74 -5.13 -1.99
N ASN A 48 -5.85 -5.57 -1.39
CA ASN A 48 -7.11 -5.81 -2.10
C ASN A 48 -7.68 -4.51 -2.67
N ASP A 49 -7.72 -3.46 -1.85
CA ASP A 49 -8.21 -2.15 -2.26
C ASP A 49 -7.34 -1.54 -3.34
N PHE A 50 -6.01 -1.64 -3.23
CA PHE A 50 -5.09 -1.23 -4.27
C PHE A 50 -5.40 -1.92 -5.60
N TYR A 51 -5.50 -3.25 -5.61
CA TYR A 51 -5.79 -4.00 -6.84
C TYR A 51 -7.12 -3.57 -7.47
N LEU A 52 -8.18 -3.46 -6.66
CA LEU A 52 -9.50 -3.07 -7.14
C LEU A 52 -9.49 -1.65 -7.72
N LEU A 53 -8.94 -0.68 -6.99
CA LEU A 53 -8.92 0.72 -7.38
C LEU A 53 -8.02 0.96 -8.60
N ALA A 54 -6.82 0.37 -8.62
CA ALA A 54 -5.87 0.49 -9.71
C ALA A 54 -6.39 -0.14 -11.02
N THR A 55 -7.22 -1.18 -10.95
CA THR A 55 -7.73 -1.85 -12.17
C THR A 55 -9.10 -1.37 -12.62
N GLN A 56 -9.87 -0.69 -11.76
CA GLN A 56 -11.26 -0.34 -12.05
C GLN A 56 -11.61 1.14 -11.92
N ARG A 57 -10.88 1.92 -11.11
CA ARG A 57 -11.28 3.30 -10.77
C ARG A 57 -10.30 4.38 -11.25
N VAL A 58 -9.02 4.06 -11.37
CA VAL A 58 -8.04 4.99 -11.96
C VAL A 58 -8.19 5.05 -13.48
N ASN A 59 -7.81 6.19 -14.09
CA ASN A 59 -7.93 6.42 -15.52
C ASN A 59 -6.61 6.97 -16.09
N PRO A 60 -5.97 6.27 -17.06
CA PRO A 60 -6.36 4.96 -17.57
C PRO A 60 -6.19 3.86 -16.49
N PRO A 61 -6.99 2.78 -16.53
CA PRO A 61 -6.82 1.66 -15.61
C PRO A 61 -5.45 1.00 -15.77
N MET A 62 -4.85 0.61 -14.65
CA MET A 62 -3.63 -0.19 -14.65
C MET A 62 -3.91 -1.58 -15.25
N PRO A 63 -3.04 -2.10 -16.14
CA PRO A 63 -3.13 -3.48 -16.60
C PRO A 63 -3.11 -4.44 -15.41
N GLN A 64 -4.01 -5.43 -15.41
CA GLN A 64 -4.10 -6.39 -14.29
C GLN A 64 -2.79 -7.14 -14.03
N GLY A 65 -1.96 -7.35 -15.06
CA GLY A 65 -0.64 -7.96 -14.92
C GLY A 65 0.27 -7.16 -13.99
N ASP A 66 0.30 -5.84 -14.19
CA ASP A 66 1.11 -4.89 -13.42
C ASP A 66 0.57 -4.75 -12.00
N ALA A 67 -0.75 -4.61 -11.85
CA ALA A 67 -1.39 -4.56 -10.53
C ALA A 67 -1.09 -5.83 -9.70
N ARG A 68 -1.13 -7.02 -10.31
CA ARG A 68 -0.74 -8.27 -9.64
C ARG A 68 0.75 -8.31 -9.29
N ALA A 69 1.60 -7.71 -10.10
CA ALA A 69 3.03 -7.63 -9.81
C ALA A 69 3.31 -6.76 -8.58
N GLU A 70 2.63 -5.61 -8.46
CA GLU A 70 2.73 -4.74 -7.29
C GLU A 70 2.16 -5.40 -6.03
N VAL A 71 1.00 -6.08 -6.11
CA VAL A 71 0.49 -6.86 -4.98
C VAL A 71 1.52 -7.89 -4.49
N ARG A 72 2.14 -8.66 -5.41
CA ARG A 72 3.21 -9.61 -5.04
C ARG A 72 4.46 -8.93 -4.50
N ARG A 73 4.80 -7.72 -4.97
CA ARG A 73 5.90 -6.94 -4.41
C ARG A 73 5.64 -6.66 -2.93
N TYR A 74 4.49 -6.06 -2.59
CA TYR A 74 4.17 -5.69 -1.21
C TYR A 74 3.80 -6.88 -0.31
N GLN A 75 3.50 -8.07 -0.85
CA GLN A 75 3.43 -9.30 -0.05
C GLN A 75 4.72 -9.60 0.72
N HIS A 76 5.89 -9.12 0.26
CA HIS A 76 7.15 -9.29 0.99
C HIS A 76 7.23 -8.47 2.29
N TRP A 77 6.32 -7.50 2.50
CA TRP A 77 6.16 -6.80 3.78
C TRP A 77 5.36 -7.60 4.81
N ARG A 78 4.95 -8.83 4.48
CA ARG A 78 4.14 -9.73 5.32
C ARG A 78 2.87 -9.02 5.82
N PRO A 79 1.91 -8.76 4.91
CA PRO A 79 0.72 -7.97 5.22
C PRO A 79 -0.04 -8.53 6.42
N TRP A 80 -0.51 -7.65 7.30
CA TRP A 80 -1.35 -8.03 8.42
C TRP A 80 -2.72 -8.53 7.93
N GLY A 81 -3.13 -9.70 8.41
CA GLY A 81 -4.49 -10.20 8.22
C GLY A 81 -5.42 -9.56 9.24
N VAL A 82 -6.41 -8.79 8.79
CA VAL A 82 -7.40 -8.17 9.68
C VAL A 82 -8.45 -9.21 10.05
N ASP A 83 -8.59 -9.49 11.34
CA ASP A 83 -9.57 -10.40 11.92
C ASP A 83 -10.48 -9.66 12.92
N GLN A 84 -11.46 -10.37 13.48
CA GLN A 84 -12.39 -9.77 14.43
C GLN A 84 -11.67 -9.21 15.67
N ALA A 85 -10.64 -9.89 16.17
CA ALA A 85 -9.87 -9.42 17.32
C ALA A 85 -9.14 -8.10 17.02
N THR A 86 -8.61 -7.93 15.80
CA THR A 86 -8.01 -6.66 15.34
C THR A 86 -9.04 -5.53 15.37
N VAL A 87 -10.27 -5.78 14.93
CA VAL A 87 -11.35 -4.79 14.91
C VAL A 87 -11.80 -4.42 16.32
N ASP A 88 -12.00 -5.41 17.19
CA ASP A 88 -12.39 -5.19 18.58
C ASP A 88 -11.34 -4.35 19.33
N ALA A 89 -10.05 -4.64 19.10
CA ALA A 89 -8.96 -3.87 19.66
C ALA A 89 -8.95 -2.42 19.13
N ALA A 90 -9.27 -2.20 17.85
CA ALA A 90 -9.34 -0.85 17.29
C ALA A 90 -10.45 -0.01 17.95
N TRP A 91 -11.65 -0.59 18.16
CA TRP A 91 -12.74 0.10 18.86
C TRP A 91 -12.42 0.42 20.32
N SER A 92 -11.57 -0.38 20.98
CA SER A 92 -11.16 -0.12 22.37
C SER A 92 -10.23 1.11 22.54
N LEU A 93 -9.74 1.67 21.43
CA LEU A 93 -8.87 2.85 21.41
C LEU A 93 -9.62 4.16 21.14
N GLU A 94 -10.92 4.10 20.85
CA GLU A 94 -11.84 5.25 20.75
C GLU A 94 -12.34 5.69 22.14
#